data_AF-A0A1J3G3T5-F1
#
_entry.id   AF-A0A1J3G3T5-F1
#
_cell.length_a   1.000
_cell.length_b   1.000
_cell.length_c   1.000
_cell.angle_alpha   90.00
_cell.angle_beta   90.00
_cell.angle_gamma   90.00
#
_symmetry.space_group_name_H-M   'P 1'
#
loop_
_entity.id
_entity.type
_entity.pdbx_description
1 polymer ?
#
loop_
_entity_poly.entity_id
_entity_poly.type
_entity_poly.pdbx_seq_one_letter_code
_entity_poly.pdbx_strand_id
1 'polypeptide(L)'
;QNLINSTANERHRKKSLARKLQNRKVIVHFDQDTDQPDEDSGGLLGSWLGQLSTDVNLLPINYSDWRLFPLYRKDMAWEVIKSKFWFDDPSIRKSYIISVLGSRCKDFKIRLWRDHHQNSRTGTVENRPTNVPEDQWREFVYMRFTDKWKKMQARNIISRSFHVMPHVCGRKSFAR
;
A
#
# COMPACT_ATOMS: atom_id res chain seq x y z
N GLN A 1 -18.55 -39.91 -22.43
CA GLN A 1 -17.51 -39.22 -21.64
C GLN A 1 -17.41 -37.70 -21.81
N ASN A 2 -18.15 -37.02 -22.71
CA ASN A 2 -17.94 -35.59 -23.01
C ASN A 2 -19.00 -34.59 -22.47
N LEU A 3 -19.94 -35.01 -21.63
CA LEU A 3 -20.99 -34.10 -21.10
C LEU A 3 -20.74 -33.64 -19.64
N ILE A 4 -19.84 -34.27 -18.91
CA ILE A 4 -19.54 -33.94 -17.49
C ILE A 4 -18.45 -32.86 -17.40
N ASN A 5 -17.52 -32.80 -18.36
CA ASN A 5 -16.43 -31.81 -18.36
C ASN A 5 -16.86 -30.41 -18.83
N SER A 6 -18.00 -30.29 -19.53
CA SER A 6 -18.54 -28.98 -19.94
C SER A 6 -19.21 -28.23 -18.79
N THR A 7 -19.87 -28.95 -17.87
CA THR A 7 -20.56 -28.32 -16.72
C THR A 7 -19.60 -27.89 -15.61
N ALA A 8 -18.46 -28.55 -15.46
CA ALA A 8 -17.42 -28.15 -14.52
C ALA A 8 -16.71 -26.84 -14.93
N ASN A 9 -16.47 -26.66 -16.23
CA ASN A 9 -15.74 -25.49 -16.75
C ASN A 9 -16.64 -24.24 -16.89
N GLU A 10 -17.96 -24.43 -16.96
CA GLU A 10 -18.94 -23.33 -16.98
C GLU A 10 -19.34 -22.87 -15.57
N ARG A 11 -19.23 -23.75 -14.56
CA ARG A 11 -19.31 -23.39 -13.13
C ARG A 11 -18.16 -22.50 -12.67
N HIS A 12 -17.00 -22.54 -13.34
CA HIS A 12 -15.84 -21.72 -12.99
C HIS A 12 -15.81 -20.34 -13.69
N ARG A 13 -16.63 -20.13 -14.75
CA ARG A 13 -16.51 -18.93 -15.60
C ARG A 13 -17.66 -17.93 -15.54
N LYS A 14 -18.81 -18.25 -14.94
CA LYS A 14 -19.92 -17.29 -14.84
C LYS A 14 -20.79 -17.56 -13.61
N LYS A 15 -20.50 -16.85 -12.50
CA LYS A 15 -21.44 -15.89 -11.88
C LYS A 15 -20.99 -15.47 -10.48
N SER A 16 -20.52 -14.22 -10.44
CA SER A 16 -20.59 -13.25 -9.33
C SER A 16 -20.08 -13.75 -7.97
N LEU A 17 -18.97 -13.23 -7.42
CA LEU A 17 -18.88 -11.81 -6.98
C LEU A 17 -20.25 -11.22 -6.56
N ALA A 18 -21.10 -12.03 -5.95
CA ALA A 18 -22.04 -11.54 -4.97
C ALA A 18 -21.14 -11.00 -3.84
N ARG A 19 -20.74 -9.73 -3.97
CA ARG A 19 -20.04 -8.99 -2.93
C ARG A 19 -20.86 -9.16 -1.68
N LYS A 20 -20.45 -10.07 -0.80
CA LYS A 20 -21.10 -10.22 0.50
C LYS A 20 -20.76 -8.95 1.26
N LEU A 21 -21.74 -8.07 1.34
CA LEU A 21 -21.63 -6.84 2.09
C LEU A 21 -22.12 -7.14 3.50
N GLN A 22 -21.25 -6.98 4.48
CA GLN A 22 -21.68 -6.96 5.88
C GLN A 22 -21.90 -5.51 6.27
N ASN A 23 -23.14 -5.11 6.55
CA ASN A 23 -23.48 -3.72 6.89
C ASN A 23 -22.98 -2.70 5.84
N ARG A 24 -23.13 -3.01 4.55
CA ARG A 24 -22.62 -2.22 3.40
C ARG A 24 -21.09 -2.14 3.27
N LYS A 25 -20.35 -2.93 4.03
CA LYS A 25 -18.88 -3.03 3.96
C LYS A 25 -18.45 -4.26 3.18
N VAL A 26 -17.35 -4.16 2.46
CA VAL A 26 -16.75 -5.28 1.73
C VAL A 26 -16.10 -6.23 2.73
N ILE A 27 -16.52 -7.50 2.75
CA ILE A 27 -15.86 -8.53 3.56
C ILE A 27 -14.48 -8.82 2.98
N VAL A 28 -13.46 -8.84 3.84
CA VAL A 28 -12.11 -9.30 3.49
C VAL A 28 -11.94 -10.68 4.10
N HIS A 29 -11.81 -11.68 3.24
CA HIS A 29 -11.53 -13.04 3.66
C HIS A 29 -10.04 -13.23 3.86
N PHE A 30 -9.67 -13.87 4.96
CA PHE A 30 -8.30 -14.22 5.28
C PHE A 30 -8.15 -15.73 5.26
N ASP A 31 -7.04 -16.16 4.69
CA ASP A 31 -6.59 -17.54 4.74
C ASP A 31 -6.24 -17.93 6.19
N GLN A 32 -6.68 -19.13 6.59
CA GLN A 32 -6.57 -19.61 7.97
C GLN A 32 -5.12 -19.96 8.35
N ASP A 33 -4.29 -20.33 7.36
CA ASP A 33 -2.93 -20.80 7.59
C ASP A 33 -1.89 -19.67 7.54
N THR A 34 -2.11 -18.66 6.70
CA THR A 34 -1.14 -17.58 6.45
C THR A 34 -1.49 -16.25 7.12
N ASP A 35 -2.70 -16.11 7.67
CA ASP A 35 -3.22 -14.85 8.22
C ASP A 35 -3.22 -13.69 7.19
N GLN A 36 -3.20 -14.03 5.90
CA GLN A 36 -3.21 -13.08 4.78
C GLN A 36 -4.56 -13.08 4.08
N PRO A 37 -4.96 -11.96 3.46
CA PRO A 37 -6.15 -11.95 2.63
C PRO A 37 -6.03 -12.96 1.49
N ASP A 38 -7.16 -13.59 1.13
CA ASP A 38 -7.23 -14.40 -0.09
C ASP A 38 -6.94 -13.55 -1.35
N GLU A 39 -6.73 -14.20 -2.50
CA GLU A 39 -6.29 -13.51 -3.72
C GLU A 39 -7.23 -12.34 -4.12
N ASP A 40 -8.54 -12.59 -4.11
CA ASP A 40 -9.55 -11.61 -4.51
C ASP A 40 -9.67 -10.45 -3.50
N SER A 41 -9.74 -10.77 -2.21
CA SER A 41 -9.84 -9.78 -1.13
C SER A 41 -8.54 -8.98 -1.02
N GLY A 42 -7.39 -9.63 -1.15
CA GLY A 42 -6.06 -9.04 -1.11
C GLY A 42 -5.80 -8.08 -2.27
N GLY A 43 -6.22 -8.46 -3.48
CA GLY A 43 -6.14 -7.58 -4.65
C GLY A 43 -6.97 -6.30 -4.48
N LEU A 44 -8.22 -6.45 -4.04
CA LEU A 44 -9.13 -5.33 -3.83
C LEU A 44 -8.69 -4.41 -2.68
N LEU A 45 -8.39 -5.00 -1.51
CA LEU A 45 -7.90 -4.27 -0.34
C LEU A 45 -6.59 -3.55 -0.68
N GLY A 46 -5.64 -4.26 -1.29
CA GLY A 46 -4.35 -3.70 -1.68
C GLY A 46 -4.47 -2.52 -2.66
N SER A 47 -5.38 -2.61 -3.64
CA SER A 47 -5.67 -1.52 -4.57
C SER A 47 -6.24 -0.29 -3.85
N TRP A 48 -7.23 -0.50 -2.99
CA TRP A 48 -7.86 0.59 -2.25
C TRP A 48 -6.92 1.22 -1.22
N LEU A 49 -6.10 0.45 -0.51
CA LEU A 49 -5.03 0.97 0.36
C LEU A 49 -4.00 1.79 -0.43
N GLY A 50 -3.73 1.39 -1.68
CA GLY A 50 -2.92 2.17 -2.60
C GLY A 50 -3.52 3.56 -2.87
N GLN A 51 -4.84 3.65 -3.07
CA GLN A 51 -5.54 4.93 -3.21
C GLN A 51 -5.50 5.74 -1.91
N LEU A 52 -5.82 5.11 -0.78
CA LEU A 52 -5.79 5.74 0.54
C LEU A 52 -4.41 6.34 0.84
N SER A 53 -3.33 5.66 0.46
CA SER A 53 -1.94 6.12 0.69
C SER A 53 -1.58 7.44 0.00
N THR A 54 -2.42 7.91 -0.93
CA THR A 54 -2.24 9.20 -1.62
C THR A 54 -2.97 10.36 -0.94
N ASP A 55 -3.81 10.09 0.06
CA ASP A 55 -4.48 11.11 0.86
C ASP A 55 -3.50 11.71 1.86
N VAL A 56 -2.85 12.82 1.46
CA VAL A 56 -1.84 13.51 2.25
C VAL A 56 -2.40 14.31 3.44
N ASN A 57 -3.73 14.42 3.56
CA ASN A 57 -4.35 15.01 4.75
C ASN A 57 -4.41 13.98 5.88
N LEU A 58 -4.79 12.75 5.54
CA LEU A 58 -4.82 11.62 6.48
C LEU A 58 -3.41 11.06 6.73
N LEU A 59 -2.60 10.96 5.67
CA LEU A 59 -1.28 10.33 5.67
C LEU A 59 -0.20 11.33 5.17
N PRO A 60 0.16 12.33 6.00
CA PRO A 60 1.15 13.34 5.61
C PRO A 60 2.50 12.76 5.21
N ILE A 61 3.21 13.42 4.29
CA ILE A 61 4.45 12.88 3.72
C ILE A 61 5.72 13.29 4.48
N ASN A 62 5.62 14.22 5.43
CA ASN A 62 6.75 14.86 6.11
C ASN A 62 7.43 14.02 7.21
N TYR A 63 6.95 12.82 7.51
CA TYR A 63 7.64 11.89 8.42
C TYR A 63 8.84 11.19 7.75
N SER A 64 9.80 10.73 8.55
CA SER A 64 11.00 10.02 8.03
C SER A 64 10.79 8.52 7.85
N ASP A 65 10.22 7.84 8.86
CA ASP A 65 9.98 6.39 8.90
C ASP A 65 8.53 6.09 9.34
N TRP A 66 7.89 5.12 8.69
CA TRP A 66 6.53 4.67 9.05
C TRP A 66 6.45 4.15 10.49
N ARG A 67 7.54 3.61 11.02
CA ARG A 67 7.64 3.18 12.42
C ARG A 67 7.47 4.35 13.39
N LEU A 68 7.90 5.55 13.00
CA LEU A 68 7.75 6.79 13.75
C LEU A 68 6.45 7.55 13.43
N PHE A 69 5.66 7.05 12.47
CA PHE A 69 4.40 7.70 12.11
C PHE A 69 3.42 7.63 13.30
N PRO A 70 2.80 8.76 13.71
CA PRO A 70 2.05 8.84 14.96
C PRO A 70 0.95 7.78 15.06
N LEU A 71 0.86 7.13 16.22
CA LEU A 71 -0.11 6.06 16.47
C LEU A 71 -1.56 6.54 16.25
N TYR A 72 -1.91 7.73 16.76
CA TYR A 72 -3.25 8.30 16.57
C TYR A 72 -3.63 8.45 15.09
N ARG A 73 -2.68 8.74 14.20
CA ARG A 73 -2.94 8.81 12.74
C ARG A 73 -3.12 7.43 12.12
N LYS A 74 -2.37 6.43 12.58
CA LYS A 74 -2.59 5.03 12.20
C LYS A 74 -3.98 4.56 12.64
N ASP A 75 -4.44 5.00 13.81
CA ASP A 75 -5.77 4.71 14.32
C ASP A 75 -6.86 5.40 13.51
N MET A 76 -6.69 6.68 13.16
CA MET A 76 -7.61 7.36 12.24
C MET A 76 -7.68 6.65 10.88
N ALA A 77 -6.53 6.28 10.30
CA ALA A 77 -6.49 5.52 9.05
C ALA A 77 -7.20 4.17 9.20
N TRP A 78 -7.06 3.50 10.35
CA TRP A 78 -7.76 2.27 10.66
C TRP A 78 -9.29 2.44 10.69
N GLU A 79 -9.80 3.53 11.28
CA GLU A 79 -11.24 3.82 11.25
C GLU A 79 -11.75 4.04 9.81
N VAL A 80 -10.98 4.74 8.98
CA VAL A 80 -11.32 4.92 7.55
C VAL A 80 -11.33 3.58 6.82
N ILE A 81 -10.37 2.69 7.08
CA ILE A 81 -10.36 1.33 6.51
C ILE A 81 -11.60 0.54 6.95
N LYS A 82 -11.89 0.51 8.26
CA LYS A 82 -13.06 -0.18 8.82
C LYS A 82 -14.39 0.40 8.34
N SER A 83 -14.43 1.64 7.88
CA SER A 83 -15.65 2.22 7.30
C SER A 83 -16.05 1.52 5.99
N LYS A 84 -15.06 1.00 5.25
CA LYS A 84 -15.23 0.41 3.92
C LYS A 84 -15.15 -1.12 3.92
N PHE A 85 -14.36 -1.69 4.81
CA PHE A 85 -14.11 -3.12 4.90
C PHE A 85 -14.58 -3.71 6.22
N TRP A 86 -15.06 -4.95 6.16
CA TRP A 86 -15.37 -5.76 7.32
C TRP A 86 -14.31 -6.84 7.49
N PHE A 87 -13.86 -7.04 8.72
CA PHE A 87 -12.83 -8.00 9.11
C PHE A 87 -13.40 -8.92 10.18
N ASP A 88 -13.01 -10.19 10.12
CA ASP A 88 -13.39 -11.25 11.06
C ASP A 88 -12.84 -10.99 12.47
N ASP A 89 -11.54 -10.70 12.57
CA ASP A 89 -10.88 -10.25 13.80
C ASP A 89 -10.13 -8.92 13.56
N PRO A 90 -10.80 -7.77 13.74
CA PRO A 90 -10.19 -6.47 13.54
C PRO A 90 -8.91 -6.24 14.36
N SER A 91 -8.74 -6.89 15.52
CA SER A 91 -7.58 -6.68 16.39
C SER A 91 -6.33 -7.35 15.81
N ILE A 92 -6.48 -8.58 15.33
CA ILE A 92 -5.41 -9.35 14.68
C ILE A 92 -5.08 -8.73 13.33
N ARG A 93 -6.09 -8.45 12.49
CA ARG A 93 -5.89 -7.97 11.10
C ARG A 93 -5.26 -6.57 11.03
N LYS A 94 -5.49 -5.71 12.04
CA LYS A 94 -5.04 -4.31 12.03
C LYS A 94 -3.54 -4.19 11.81
N SER A 95 -2.73 -5.01 12.49
CA SER A 95 -1.27 -4.93 12.43
C SER A 95 -0.76 -5.15 11.00
N TYR A 96 -1.24 -6.21 10.34
CA TYR A 96 -0.94 -6.53 8.95
C TYR A 96 -1.38 -5.41 8.02
N ILE A 97 -2.64 -4.96 8.10
CA ILE A 97 -3.20 -3.98 7.17
C ILE A 97 -2.49 -2.63 7.28
N ILE A 98 -2.20 -2.17 8.50
CA ILE A 98 -1.47 -0.93 8.74
C ILE A 98 -0.01 -1.05 8.25
N SER A 99 0.59 -2.24 8.30
CA SER A 99 1.91 -2.48 7.71
C SER A 99 1.88 -2.37 6.17
N VAL A 100 0.86 -2.95 5.52
CA VAL A 100 0.65 -2.87 4.07
C VAL A 100 0.41 -1.42 3.66
N LEU A 101 -0.42 -0.68 4.40
CA LEU A 101 -0.64 0.74 4.17
C LEU A 101 0.67 1.53 4.24
N GLY A 102 1.50 1.28 5.27
CA GLY A 102 2.82 1.92 5.39
C GLY A 102 3.73 1.66 4.20
N SER A 103 3.71 0.44 3.66
CA SER A 103 4.42 0.11 2.42
C SER A 103 3.89 0.92 1.22
N ARG A 104 2.57 1.07 1.09
CA ARG A 104 1.96 1.90 0.04
C ARG A 104 2.30 3.39 0.17
N CYS A 105 2.32 3.92 1.38
CA CYS A 105 2.77 5.30 1.64
C CYS A 105 4.24 5.49 1.25
N LYS A 106 5.10 4.50 1.52
CA LYS A 106 6.50 4.52 1.10
C LYS A 106 6.61 4.52 -0.44
N ASP A 107 5.86 3.66 -1.12
CA ASP A 107 5.82 3.61 -2.59
C ASP A 107 5.34 4.95 -3.18
N PHE A 108 4.32 5.56 -2.59
CA PHE A 108 3.82 6.88 -2.98
C PHE A 108 4.90 7.96 -2.83
N LYS A 109 5.61 8.02 -1.69
CA LYS A 109 6.72 8.95 -1.48
C LYS A 109 7.89 8.74 -2.44
N ILE A 110 8.14 7.50 -2.86
CA ILE A 110 9.14 7.19 -3.88
C ILE A 110 8.71 7.74 -5.25
N ARG A 111 7.45 7.54 -5.65
CA ARG A 111 6.91 8.09 -6.90
C ARG A 111 6.94 9.61 -6.91
N LEU A 112 6.46 10.24 -5.84
CA LEU A 112 6.53 11.70 -5.65
C LEU A 112 7.94 12.23 -5.85
N TRP A 113 8.93 11.61 -5.20
CA TRP A 113 10.32 12.02 -5.35
C TRP A 113 10.82 11.84 -6.78
N ARG A 114 10.55 10.69 -7.41
CA ARG A 114 10.95 10.43 -8.80
C ARG A 114 10.38 11.46 -9.78
N ASP A 115 9.11 11.82 -9.60
CA ASP A 115 8.37 12.63 -10.57
C ASP A 115 8.63 14.14 -10.40
N HIS A 116 8.99 14.58 -9.18
CA HIS A 116 9.12 16.00 -8.85
C HIS A 116 10.52 16.46 -8.43
N HIS A 117 11.47 15.53 -8.22
CA HIS A 117 12.85 15.90 -7.89
C HIS A 117 13.52 16.68 -9.01
N GLN A 118 14.21 17.75 -8.64
CA GLN A 118 15.05 18.56 -9.51
C GLN A 118 16.50 18.58 -9.01
N ASN A 119 17.43 19.04 -9.85
CA ASN A 119 18.86 19.09 -9.52
C ASN A 119 19.19 19.92 -8.27
N SER A 120 18.37 20.91 -7.94
CA SER A 120 18.55 21.78 -6.77
C SER A 120 17.43 21.60 -5.74
N ARG A 121 17.75 21.90 -4.48
CA ARG A 121 16.77 21.90 -3.38
C ARG A 121 15.66 22.92 -3.64
N THR A 122 16.01 24.13 -4.04
CA THR A 122 15.05 25.21 -4.35
C THR A 122 14.15 24.83 -5.52
N GLY A 123 14.73 24.33 -6.62
CA GLY A 123 13.95 23.86 -7.76
C GLY A 123 13.02 22.70 -7.42
N THR A 124 13.43 21.81 -6.50
CA THR A 124 12.55 20.72 -6.03
C THR A 124 11.41 21.26 -5.16
N VAL A 125 11.67 22.25 -4.29
CA VAL A 125 10.62 22.91 -3.48
C VAL A 125 9.60 23.62 -4.37
N GLU A 126 10.06 24.31 -5.42
CA GLU A 126 9.21 25.01 -6.39
C GLU A 126 8.41 24.04 -7.26
N ASN A 127 8.99 22.89 -7.64
CA ASN A 127 8.31 21.84 -8.41
C ASN A 127 7.34 20.99 -7.57
N ARG A 128 6.56 21.64 -6.70
CA ARG A 128 5.62 20.99 -5.79
C ARG A 128 4.42 20.40 -6.53
N PRO A 129 4.03 19.15 -6.27
CA PRO A 129 2.76 18.60 -6.75
C PRO A 129 1.57 19.37 -6.17
N THR A 130 0.57 19.67 -7.00
CA THR A 130 -0.60 20.48 -6.62
C THR A 130 -1.38 19.92 -5.43
N ASN A 131 -1.47 18.60 -5.33
CA ASN A 131 -2.22 17.89 -4.29
C ASN A 131 -1.46 17.77 -2.95
N VAL A 132 -0.23 18.28 -2.84
CA VAL A 132 0.58 18.20 -1.62
C VAL A 132 0.68 19.57 -0.95
N PRO A 133 0.34 19.70 0.35
CA PRO A 133 0.52 20.93 1.11
C PRO A 133 1.97 21.43 1.09
N GLU A 134 2.15 22.75 1.07
CA GLU A 134 3.46 23.37 0.90
C GLU A 134 4.43 23.08 2.04
N ASP A 135 3.96 23.16 3.27
CA ASP A 135 4.69 22.84 4.49
C ASP A 135 5.20 21.39 4.46
N GLN A 136 4.32 20.44 4.14
CA GLN A 136 4.66 19.03 4.05
C GLN A 136 5.68 18.76 2.95
N TRP A 137 5.51 19.38 1.78
CA TRP A 137 6.43 19.23 0.66
C TRP A 137 7.81 19.78 1.02
N ARG A 138 7.86 21.00 1.57
CA ARG A 138 9.11 21.64 1.96
C ARG A 138 9.88 20.79 2.96
N GLU A 139 9.24 20.33 4.03
CA GLU A 139 9.89 19.48 5.03
C GLU A 139 10.38 18.16 4.43
N PHE A 140 9.56 17.51 3.60
CA PHE A 140 9.94 16.29 2.90
C PHE A 140 11.18 16.48 2.00
N VAL A 141 11.22 17.57 1.22
CA VAL A 141 12.35 17.90 0.35
C VAL A 141 13.61 18.19 1.18
N TYR A 142 13.52 19.02 2.21
CA TYR A 142 14.65 19.34 3.07
C TYR A 142 15.25 18.09 3.71
N MET A 143 14.39 17.20 4.22
CA MET A 143 14.80 15.91 4.76
C MET A 143 15.58 15.08 3.73
N ARG A 144 15.09 14.99 2.48
CA ARG A 144 15.72 14.20 1.41
C ARG A 144 17.07 14.74 0.95
N PHE A 145 17.29 16.05 1.03
CA PHE A 145 18.56 16.67 0.67
C PHE A 145 19.65 16.55 1.75
N THR A 146 19.34 16.03 2.95
CA THR A 146 20.34 15.80 4.01
C THR A 146 21.37 14.75 3.62
N ASP A 147 22.60 14.89 4.12
CA ASP A 147 23.67 13.91 3.87
C ASP A 147 23.36 12.54 4.44
N LYS A 148 22.62 12.49 5.56
CA LYS A 148 22.11 11.24 6.14
C LYS A 148 21.26 10.49 5.12
N TRP A 149 20.35 11.17 4.44
CA TRP A 149 19.50 10.56 3.41
C TRP A 149 20.29 10.13 2.18
N LYS A 150 21.22 10.96 1.69
CA LYS A 150 22.09 10.63 0.55
C LYS A 150 22.93 9.38 0.82
N LYS A 151 23.56 9.28 2.00
CA LYS A 151 24.35 8.11 2.41
C LYS A 151 23.48 6.85 2.49
N MET A 152 22.29 6.95 3.09
CA MET A 152 21.35 5.84 3.16
C MET A 152 20.89 5.39 1.76
N GLN A 153 20.61 6.33 0.86
CA GLN A 153 20.23 6.03 -0.51
C GLN A 153 21.36 5.33 -1.27
N ALA A 154 22.59 5.82 -1.19
CA ALA A 154 23.76 5.19 -1.81
C ALA A 154 23.94 3.74 -1.34
N ARG A 155 23.85 3.50 -0.02
CA ARG A 155 23.90 2.14 0.55
C ARG A 155 22.78 1.25 0.02
N ASN A 156 21.56 1.76 -0.08
CA ASN A 156 20.41 1.00 -0.59
C ASN A 156 20.55 0.67 -2.10
N ILE A 157 21.15 1.56 -2.90
CA ILE A 157 21.43 1.31 -4.32
C ILE A 157 22.44 0.18 -4.45
N ILE A 158 23.55 0.24 -3.70
CA ILE A 158 24.57 -0.82 -3.67
C ILE A 158 23.96 -2.14 -3.20
N SER A 159 23.15 -2.12 -2.13
CA SER A 159 22.48 -3.34 -1.66
C SER A 159 21.53 -3.93 -2.70
N ARG A 160 20.85 -3.09 -3.50
CA ARG A 160 19.97 -3.54 -4.58
C ARG A 160 20.75 -4.11 -5.76
N SER A 161 21.94 -3.60 -6.09
CA SER A 161 22.73 -4.13 -7.20
C SER A 161 23.21 -5.56 -6.96
N PHE A 162 23.33 -5.99 -5.69
CA PHE A 162 23.61 -7.39 -5.34
C PHE A 162 22.39 -8.31 -5.45
N HIS A 163 21.18 -7.78 -5.69
CA HIS A 163 19.95 -8.56 -5.79
C HIS A 163 19.73 -9.06 -7.22
N VAL A 164 20.51 -10.07 -7.63
CA VAL A 164 20.60 -10.55 -9.03
C VAL A 164 19.41 -11.43 -9.44
N MET A 165 18.69 -12.02 -8.49
CA MET A 165 17.52 -12.86 -8.75
C MET A 165 16.23 -12.13 -8.32
N PRO A 166 15.53 -11.43 -9.24
CA PRO A 166 14.21 -10.91 -8.96
C PRO A 166 13.22 -12.06 -8.77
N HIS A 167 12.36 -11.97 -7.76
CA HIS A 167 11.29 -12.96 -7.54
C HIS A 167 10.31 -12.96 -8.72
N VAL A 168 10.04 -14.14 -9.29
CA VAL A 168 9.23 -14.32 -10.51
C VAL A 168 7.77 -14.70 -10.20
N CYS A 169 7.42 -14.94 -8.93
CA CYS A 169 6.01 -15.06 -8.58
C CYS A 169 5.38 -13.67 -8.72
N GLY A 170 4.47 -13.51 -9.68
CA GLY A 170 3.86 -12.23 -10.04
C GLY A 170 3.02 -11.63 -8.92
N ARG A 171 1.95 -10.89 -9.26
CA ARG A 171 1.09 -10.22 -8.27
C ARG A 171 0.27 -11.16 -7.37
N LYS A 172 0.48 -12.48 -7.48
CA LYS A 172 -0.28 -13.51 -6.80
C LYS A 172 0.29 -13.72 -5.40
N SER A 173 -0.57 -13.63 -4.39
CA SER A 173 -0.25 -14.12 -3.04
C SER A 173 -0.13 -15.65 -3.05
N PHE A 174 0.66 -16.19 -2.13
CA PHE A 174 0.75 -17.64 -1.93
C PHE A 174 -0.43 -18.21 -1.13
N ALA A 175 -1.21 -17.34 -0.47
CA ALA A 175 -2.46 -17.69 0.19
C ALA A 175 -3.49 -18.19 -0.84
N ARG A 176 -4.10 -19.35 -0.57
CA ARG A 176 -5.01 -20.08 -1.47
C ARG A 176 -6.41 -20.16 -0.89
#